data_AF-A0A3C0M8K7-F1
#
_entry.id   AF-A0A3C0M8K7-F1
#
_cell.length_a   1.000
_cell.length_b   1.000
_cell.length_c   1.000
_cell.angle_alpha   90.00
_cell.angle_beta   90.00
_cell.angle_gamma   90.00
#
_symmetry.space_group_name_H-M   'P 1'
#
loop_
_entity.id
_entity.type
_entity.pdbx_description
1 polymer ?
#
loop_
_entity_poly.entity_id
_entity_poly.type
_entity_poly.pdbx_seq_one_letter_code
_entity_poly.pdbx_strand_id
1 'polypeptide(L)' 'MSLDDNEPRPKPQALGSLDLSRLSVAELEMRIVELEGEIVRVRAALESKQKHLAAADTLFGRKS' A
#
# COMPACT_ATOMS: atom_id res chain seq x y z
N MET A 1 15.72 15.76 -23.07
CA MET A 1 14.93 14.77 -22.31
C MET A 1 15.94 13.84 -21.65
N SER A 2 16.13 13.94 -20.33
CA SER A 2 17.13 13.13 -19.61
C SER A 2 16.70 11.67 -19.59
N LEU A 3 17.66 10.75 -19.78
CA LEU A 3 17.48 9.29 -19.78
C LEU A 3 17.34 8.68 -18.36
N ASP A 4 17.31 9.51 -17.31
CA ASP A 4 17.35 9.05 -15.91
C ASP A 4 16.04 8.47 -15.36
N ASP A 5 14.94 8.46 -16.13
CA ASP A 5 13.63 7.98 -15.66
C ASP A 5 13.44 6.46 -15.80
N ASN A 6 14.52 5.71 -16.08
CA ASN A 6 14.50 4.25 -16.24
C ASN A 6 15.25 3.50 -15.13
N GLU A 7 15.53 4.15 -13.99
CA GLU A 7 16.04 3.41 -12.83
C GLU A 7 14.92 2.54 -12.25
N PRO A 8 15.15 1.22 -12.05
CA PRO A 8 14.17 0.37 -11.42
C PRO A 8 13.91 0.88 -10.01
N ARG A 9 12.68 1.35 -9.76
CA ARG A 9 12.27 1.81 -8.43
C ARG A 9 12.65 0.74 -7.39
N PRO A 10 13.31 1.12 -6.29
CA PRO A 10 13.69 0.17 -5.25
C PRO A 10 12.44 -0.60 -4.84
N LYS A 11 12.52 -1.94 -4.93
CA LYS A 11 11.40 -2.79 -4.54
C LYS A 11 11.09 -2.51 -3.08
N PRO A 12 9.81 -2.28 -2.72
CA PRO A 12 9.45 -2.12 -1.32
C PRO A 12 9.93 -3.35 -0.55
N GLN A 13 10.54 -3.12 0.62
CA GLN A 13 11.02 -4.20 1.46
C GLN A 13 9.86 -5.15 1.77
N ALA A 14 10.06 -6.45 1.53
CA ALA A 14 9.01 -7.43 1.74
C ALA A 14 8.59 -7.44 3.22
N LEU A 15 7.29 -7.29 3.48
CA LEU A 15 6.74 -7.43 4.82
C LEU A 15 7.09 -8.82 5.36
N GLY A 16 7.75 -8.88 6.52
CA GLY A 16 8.17 -10.14 7.17
C GLY A 16 9.64 -10.53 6.95
N SER A 17 10.44 -9.77 6.20
CA SER A 17 11.88 -10.03 6.09
C SER A 17 12.69 -9.59 7.33
N LEU A 18 12.04 -8.92 8.29
CA LEU A 18 12.67 -8.43 9.51
C LEU A 18 12.65 -9.52 10.60
N ASP A 19 13.83 -9.88 11.09
CA ASP A 19 13.99 -10.79 12.24
C ASP A 19 13.53 -10.10 13.54
N LEU A 20 12.33 -10.46 14.01
CA LEU A 20 11.70 -9.86 15.19
C LEU A 20 12.42 -10.20 16.50
N SER A 21 13.24 -11.26 16.53
CA SER A 21 13.96 -11.68 17.75
C SER A 21 15.00 -10.65 18.21
N ARG A 22 15.37 -9.72 17.33
CA ARG A 22 16.37 -8.67 17.58
C ARG A 22 15.75 -7.36 18.07
N LEU A 23 14.42 -7.26 18.06
CA LEU A 23 13.70 -6.07 18.49
C LEU A 23 13.35 -6.18 19.98
N SER A 24 13.48 -5.07 20.69
CA SER A 24 12.93 -4.89 22.02
C SER A 24 11.40 -4.80 21.99
N VAL A 25 10.76 -4.95 23.15
CA VAL A 25 9.30 -4.81 23.29
C VAL A 25 8.81 -3.45 22.79
N ALA A 26 9.49 -2.36 23.16
CA ALA A 26 9.12 -1.01 22.73
C ALA A 26 9.23 -0.84 21.20
N GLU A 27 10.24 -1.43 20.58
CA GLU A 27 10.38 -1.41 19.11
C GLU A 27 9.28 -2.22 18.42
N LEU A 28 8.87 -3.36 19.00
CA LEU A 28 7.73 -4.13 18.51
C LEU A 28 6.42 -3.34 18.62
N GLU A 29 6.19 -2.67 19.74
CA GLU A 29 5.01 -1.80 19.95
C GLU A 29 4.96 -0.66 18.93
N MET A 30 6.07 0.05 18.72
CA MET A 30 6.16 1.11 17.69
C MET A 30 5.89 0.54 16.30
N ARG A 31 6.47 -0.62 15.98
CA ARG A 31 6.27 -1.25 14.68
C ARG A 31 4.83 -1.69 14.45
N ILE A 32 4.11 -2.13 15.48
CA ILE A 32 2.68 -2.42 15.40
C ILE A 32 1.91 -1.16 15.02
N VAL A 33 2.14 -0.05 15.70
CA VAL A 33 1.47 1.23 15.42
C VAL A 33 1.71 1.69 13.98
N GLU A 34 2.94 1.58 13.48
CA GLU A 34 3.28 1.90 12.09
C GLU A 34 2.51 1.03 11.08
N LEU A 35 2.48 -0.28 11.31
CA LEU A 35 1.80 -1.23 10.43
C LEU A 35 0.28 -1.04 10.43
N GLU A 36 -0.31 -0.77 11.60
CA GLU A 36 -1.74 -0.44 11.71
C GLU A 36 -2.09 0.86 10.98
N GLY A 37 -1.24 1.88 11.10
CA GLY A 37 -1.37 3.12 10.33
C GLY A 37 -1.33 2.88 8.82
N GLU A 38 -0.41 2.04 8.35
CA GLU A 38 -0.34 1.68 6.94
C GLU A 38 -1.56 0.86 6.47
N ILE A 39 -2.10 -0.02 7.31
CA ILE A 39 -3.37 -0.73 7.03
C ILE A 39 -4.50 0.28 6.82
N VAL A 40 -4.62 1.30 7.68
CA VAL A 40 -5.65 2.34 7.53
C VAL A 40 -5.47 3.09 6.21
N ARG A 41 -4.24 3.51 5.89
CA ARG A 41 -3.94 4.19 4.62
C ARG A 41 -4.31 3.34 3.40
N VAL A 42 -3.90 2.09 3.37
CA VAL A 42 -4.17 1.17 2.24
C VAL A 42 -5.66 0.91 2.08
N ARG A 43 -6.40 0.74 3.19
CA ARG A 43 -7.86 0.60 3.15
C ARG A 43 -8.55 1.82 2.56
N ALA A 44 -8.14 3.03 2.95
CA ALA A 44 -8.70 4.26 2.40
C ALA A 44 -8.41 4.40 0.88
N ALA A 45 -7.21 4.03 0.44
CA ALA A 45 -6.86 4.01 -0.97
C ALA A 45 -7.67 2.96 -1.76
N LEU A 46 -7.90 1.78 -1.18
CA LEU A 46 -8.72 0.73 -1.76
C LEU A 46 -10.17 1.21 -1.94
N GLU A 47 -10.76 1.79 -0.90
CA GLU A 47 -12.13 2.31 -0.95
C GLU A 47 -12.28 3.38 -2.04
N SER A 48 -11.32 4.31 -2.15
CA SER A 48 -11.29 5.32 -3.21
C SER A 48 -11.28 4.67 -4.60
N LYS A 49 -10.40 3.67 -4.82
CA LYS A 49 -10.34 2.93 -6.10
C LYS A 49 -11.63 2.17 -6.41
N GLN A 50 -12.26 1.55 -5.40
CA GLN A 50 -13.54 0.86 -5.57
C GLN A 50 -14.67 1.81 -5.96
N LYS A 51 -14.73 3.01 -5.37
CA LYS A 51 -15.70 4.05 -5.77
C LYS A 51 -15.50 4.49 -7.22
N HIS A 52 -14.25 4.65 -7.66
CA HIS A 52 -13.94 4.95 -9.05
C HIS A 52 -14.37 3.83 -10.01
N LEU A 53 -14.13 2.56 -9.64
CA LEU A 53 -14.58 1.40 -10.43
C LEU A 53 -16.11 1.35 -10.52
N ALA A 54 -16.82 1.48 -9.40
CA ALA A 54 -18.28 1.49 -9.40
C ALA A 54 -18.87 2.65 -10.23
N ALA A 55 -18.27 3.85 -10.15
CA ALA A 55 -18.66 4.96 -11.01
C ALA A 55 -18.42 4.66 -12.49
N ALA A 56 -17.29 4.04 -12.84
CA ALA A 56 -17.01 3.60 -14.21
C ALA A 56 -18.00 2.53 -14.68
N ASP A 57 -18.29 1.51 -13.86
CA ASP A 57 -19.25 0.46 -14.19
C ASP A 57 -20.67 1.02 -14.42
N THR A 58 -21.09 2.05 -13.68
CA THR A 58 -22.38 2.70 -13.95
C THR A 58 -22.41 3.50 -15.25
N LEU A 59 -21.28 4.09 -15.66
CA LEU A 59 -21.16 4.88 -16.88
C LEU A 59 -20.99 4.00 -18.13
N PHE A 60 -20.30 2.87 -18.00
CA PHE A 60 -19.90 2.02 -19.13
C PHE A 60 -20.59 0.65 -19.16
N GLY A 61 -21.17 0.17 -18.05
CA GLY A 61 -21.78 -1.14 -17.91
C GLY A 61 -23.23 -1.27 -18.41
N ARG A 62 -23.84 -0.20 -18.96
CA ARG A 62 -25.21 -0.25 -19.50
C ARG A 62 -25.29 -0.53 -21.01
N LYS A 63 -24.31 -1.25 -21.57
CA LYS A 63 -24.44 -1.86 -22.91
C LYS A 63 -23.93 -3.29 -22.92
N SER A 64 -24.77 -4.20 -22.45
CA SER A 64 -25.04 -5.50 -23.08
C SER A 64 -26.33 -6.09 -22.53
#